data_AF-A0A2M6Y450-F1
#
_entry.id   AF-A0A2M6Y450-F1
#
_cell.length_a   1.000
_cell.length_b   1.000
_cell.length_c   1.000
_cell.angle_alpha   90.00
_cell.angle_beta   90.00
_cell.angle_gamma   90.00
#
_symmetry.space_group_name_H-M   'P 1'
#
loop_
_entity.id
_entity.type
_entity.pdbx_description
1 polymer ?
#
loop_
_entity_poly.entity_id
_entity_poly.type
_entity_poly.pdbx_seq_one_letter_code
_entity_poly.pdbx_strand_id
1 'polypeptide(L)'
;MHKRKGQTLVEVVIATMIAAISATAVFSVVLSTSVSTIKTDKREAAAMMFKKAQETLKNYVSAVPTETAFVPNGGKWTADTSALNPWALATGTHDISSLLNCPYSSGDPRNPVLNPNCLTCSSGSSVCKFTYTVAVYDCGFGGGSFTDCKKVSFSLKYPD
;
A
#
# COMPACT_ATOMS: atom_id res chain seq x y z
N MET A 1 -1.01 -58.84 39.91
CA MET A 1 -0.44 -57.48 39.78
C MET A 1 0.54 -57.47 38.61
N HIS A 2 0.22 -56.81 37.51
CA HIS A 2 1.14 -56.67 36.37
C HIS A 2 2.21 -55.61 36.70
N LYS A 3 3.48 -56.02 36.84
CA LYS A 3 4.62 -55.11 36.96
C LYS A 3 4.81 -54.39 35.62
N ARG A 4 4.65 -53.06 35.60
CA ARG A 4 4.99 -52.24 34.44
C ARG A 4 6.51 -52.25 34.25
N LYS A 5 6.98 -52.51 33.02
CA LYS A 5 8.40 -52.38 32.66
C LYS A 5 8.81 -50.92 32.87
N GLY A 6 9.88 -50.70 33.63
CA GLY A 6 10.41 -49.35 33.87
C GLY A 6 10.83 -48.70 32.56
N GLN A 7 10.50 -47.41 32.39
CA GLN A 7 10.92 -46.62 31.24
C GLN A 7 12.45 -46.45 31.27
N THR A 8 13.11 -46.71 30.16
CA THR A 8 14.57 -46.51 30.08
C THR A 8 14.87 -45.02 29.88
N LEU A 9 15.94 -44.52 30.48
CA LEU A 9 16.33 -43.11 30.38
C LEU A 9 16.52 -42.69 28.91
N VAL A 10 17.01 -43.61 28.07
CA VAL A 10 17.20 -43.40 26.62
C VAL A 10 15.87 -43.12 25.92
N GLU A 11 14.80 -43.83 26.27
CA GLU A 11 13.48 -43.65 25.65
C GLU A 11 12.89 -42.27 25.96
N VAL A 12 13.06 -41.79 27.21
CA VAL A 12 12.62 -40.46 27.61
C VAL A 12 13.42 -39.38 26.89
N VAL A 13 14.74 -39.53 26.75
CA VAL A 13 15.60 -38.56 26.06
C VAL A 13 15.27 -38.48 24.56
N ILE A 14 15.03 -39.62 23.91
CA ILE A 14 14.63 -39.63 22.49
C ILE A 14 13.25 -38.97 22.34
N ALA A 15 12.30 -39.28 23.22
CA ALA A 15 10.96 -38.69 23.19
C ALA A 15 11.00 -37.16 23.39
N THR A 16 11.82 -36.65 24.31
CA THR A 16 11.97 -35.20 24.52
C THR A 16 12.67 -34.52 23.34
N MET A 17 13.66 -35.17 22.72
CA MET A 17 14.31 -34.62 21.54
C MET A 17 13.35 -34.52 20.35
N ILE A 18 12.54 -35.55 20.11
CA ILE A 18 11.50 -35.53 19.07
C ILE A 18 10.45 -34.46 19.35
N ALA A 19 10.01 -34.33 20.62
CA ALA A 19 9.05 -33.30 21.02
C ALA A 19 9.62 -31.87 20.85
N ALA A 20 10.90 -31.65 21.14
CA ALA A 20 11.55 -30.36 20.94
C ALA A 20 11.66 -29.99 19.46
N ILE A 21 12.03 -30.95 18.60
CA ILE A 21 12.13 -30.73 17.15
C ILE A 21 10.75 -30.45 16.55
N SER A 22 9.71 -31.19 16.94
CA SER A 22 8.36 -30.95 16.42
C SER A 22 7.79 -29.61 16.88
N ALA A 23 8.00 -29.22 18.14
CA ALA A 23 7.55 -27.93 18.66
C ALA A 23 8.22 -26.75 17.94
N THR A 24 9.53 -26.82 17.72
CA THR A 24 10.28 -25.76 17.01
C THR A 24 9.88 -25.65 15.54
N ALA A 25 9.63 -26.78 14.87
CA ALA A 25 9.14 -26.79 13.49
C ALA A 25 7.77 -26.11 13.37
N VAL A 26 6.81 -26.45 14.23
CA VAL A 26 5.46 -25.84 14.22
C VAL A 26 5.53 -24.35 14.51
N PHE A 27 6.31 -23.95 15.52
CA PHE A 27 6.45 -22.53 15.86
C PHE A 27 7.08 -21.72 14.72
N SER A 28 8.08 -22.29 14.04
CA SER A 28 8.72 -21.66 12.87
C SER A 28 7.74 -21.43 11.72
N VAL A 29 6.86 -22.41 11.45
CA VAL A 29 5.82 -22.27 10.41
C VAL A 29 4.82 -21.18 10.79
N VAL A 30 4.31 -21.18 12.02
CA VAL A 30 3.31 -20.20 12.49
C VAL A 30 3.87 -18.78 12.50
N LEU A 31 5.12 -18.60 12.93
CA LEU A 31 5.77 -17.29 12.90
C LEU A 31 6.00 -16.82 11.45
N SER A 32 6.40 -17.74 10.56
CA SER A 32 6.62 -17.42 9.15
C SER A 32 5.32 -17.03 8.44
N THR A 33 4.21 -17.72 8.71
CA THR A 33 2.91 -17.39 8.10
C THR A 33 2.37 -16.06 8.60
N SER A 34 2.46 -15.77 9.91
CA SER A 34 1.97 -14.51 10.48
C SER A 34 2.73 -13.27 9.97
N VAL A 35 4.05 -13.33 9.83
CA VAL A 35 4.82 -12.23 9.24
C VAL A 35 4.49 -12.07 7.75
N SER A 36 4.23 -13.18 7.05
CA SER A 36 3.83 -13.15 5.64
C SER A 36 2.48 -12.46 5.45
N THR A 37 1.47 -12.75 6.27
CA THR A 37 0.12 -12.17 6.13
C THR A 37 0.11 -10.67 6.34
N ILE A 38 0.84 -10.16 7.34
CA ILE A 38 0.93 -8.72 7.59
C ILE A 38 1.55 -7.98 6.40
N LYS A 39 2.59 -8.56 5.77
CA LYS A 39 3.21 -7.97 4.58
C LYS A 39 2.28 -8.01 3.36
N THR A 40 1.50 -9.08 3.19
CA THR A 40 0.55 -9.19 2.08
C THR A 40 -0.60 -8.21 2.22
N ASP A 41 -1.16 -8.04 3.41
CA ASP A 41 -2.28 -7.14 3.65
C ASP A 41 -1.90 -5.69 3.36
N LYS A 42 -0.70 -5.26 3.79
CA LYS A 42 -0.15 -3.94 3.47
C LYS A 42 0.01 -3.74 1.95
N ARG A 43 0.51 -4.75 1.24
CA ARG A 43 0.69 -4.69 -0.22
C ARG A 43 -0.65 -4.62 -0.95
N GLU A 44 -1.64 -5.37 -0.49
CA GLU A 44 -2.99 -5.37 -1.05
C GLU A 44 -3.69 -4.03 -0.82
N ALA A 45 -3.62 -3.50 0.39
CA ALA A 45 -4.14 -2.17 0.72
C ALA A 45 -3.48 -1.08 -0.12
N ALA A 46 -2.15 -1.12 -0.28
CA ALA A 46 -1.42 -0.21 -1.17
C ALA A 46 -1.89 -0.32 -2.63
N ALA A 47 -2.06 -1.55 -3.14
CA ALA A 47 -2.55 -1.78 -4.50
C ALA A 47 -3.97 -1.24 -4.71
N MET A 48 -4.85 -1.40 -3.73
CA MET A 48 -6.20 -0.85 -3.77
C MET A 48 -6.17 0.69 -3.83
N MET A 49 -5.29 1.33 -3.07
CA MET A 49 -5.13 2.79 -3.09
C MET A 49 -4.64 3.29 -4.46
N PHE A 50 -3.69 2.60 -5.09
CA PHE A 50 -3.25 2.94 -6.45
C PHE A 50 -4.39 2.82 -7.47
N LYS A 51 -5.18 1.75 -7.42
CA LYS A 51 -6.34 1.57 -8.31
C LYS A 51 -7.36 2.68 -8.13
N LYS A 52 -7.72 3.00 -6.88
CA LYS A 52 -8.63 4.09 -6.56
C LYS A 52 -8.12 5.42 -7.11
N ALA A 53 -6.86 5.76 -6.86
CA ALA A 53 -6.24 6.98 -7.38
C ALA A 53 -6.25 7.04 -8.91
N GLN A 54 -5.95 5.93 -9.59
CA GLN A 54 -5.98 5.83 -11.04
C GLN A 54 -7.39 6.02 -11.60
N GLU A 55 -8.40 5.37 -11.03
CA GLU A 55 -9.80 5.47 -11.45
C GLU A 55 -10.33 6.89 -11.25
N THR A 56 -10.05 7.50 -10.10
CA THR A 56 -10.45 8.89 -9.87
C THR A 56 -9.75 9.85 -10.81
N LEU A 57 -8.46 9.67 -11.10
CA LEU A 57 -7.72 10.56 -12.00
C LEU A 57 -8.19 10.43 -13.45
N LYS A 58 -8.58 9.22 -13.89
CA LYS A 58 -9.15 9.01 -15.24
C LYS A 58 -10.37 9.88 -15.50
N ASN A 59 -11.18 10.15 -14.48
CA ASN A 59 -12.36 11.01 -14.62
C ASN A 59 -12.01 12.49 -14.90
N TYR A 60 -10.76 12.90 -14.66
CA TYR A 60 -10.26 14.25 -14.96
C TYR A 60 -9.48 14.30 -16.28
N VAL A 61 -9.32 13.18 -16.99
CA VAL A 61 -8.74 13.13 -18.34
C VAL A 61 -9.83 13.48 -19.35
N SER A 62 -9.72 14.63 -19.98
CA SER A 62 -10.60 15.06 -21.08
C SER A 62 -9.81 15.25 -22.36
N ALA A 63 -10.43 14.90 -23.49
CA ALA A 63 -9.91 15.22 -24.82
C ALA A 63 -9.90 16.73 -25.09
N VAL A 64 -10.72 17.51 -24.38
CA VAL A 64 -10.84 18.96 -24.53
C VAL A 64 -10.65 19.63 -23.16
N PRO A 65 -9.39 19.81 -22.70
CA PRO A 65 -9.10 20.35 -21.38
C PRO A 65 -9.51 21.81 -21.21
N THR A 66 -9.73 22.55 -22.30
CA THR A 66 -10.15 23.95 -22.26
C THR A 66 -11.64 24.14 -21.97
N GLU A 67 -12.45 23.09 -22.04
CA GLU A 67 -13.90 23.17 -21.88
C GLU A 67 -14.33 22.65 -20.51
N THR A 68 -14.85 23.55 -19.68
CA THR A 68 -15.29 23.24 -18.30
C THR A 68 -16.46 22.25 -18.24
N ALA A 69 -17.22 22.09 -19.33
CA ALA A 69 -18.30 21.10 -19.43
C ALA A 69 -17.80 19.65 -19.45
N PHE A 70 -16.56 19.42 -19.89
CA PHE A 70 -15.99 18.08 -20.05
C PHE A 70 -14.94 17.75 -19.00
N VAL A 71 -14.71 18.65 -18.03
CA VAL A 71 -13.68 18.47 -17.01
C VAL A 71 -14.26 18.79 -15.63
N PRO A 72 -14.40 17.79 -14.74
CA PRO A 72 -14.91 18.01 -13.39
C PRO A 72 -14.07 19.06 -12.65
N ASN A 73 -14.73 19.99 -11.97
CA ASN A 73 -14.10 21.08 -11.22
C ASN A 73 -13.06 21.88 -12.02
N GLY A 74 -13.19 21.98 -13.35
CA GLY A 74 -12.23 22.67 -14.20
C GLY A 74 -10.84 22.00 -14.22
N GLY A 75 -10.79 20.67 -14.08
CA GLY A 75 -9.54 19.89 -14.12
C GLY A 75 -8.83 19.80 -12.79
N LYS A 76 -9.41 20.37 -11.72
CA LYS A 76 -8.86 20.29 -10.37
C LYS A 76 -9.29 19.00 -9.70
N TRP A 77 -8.32 18.16 -9.39
CA TRP A 77 -8.58 16.99 -8.58
C TRP A 77 -8.61 17.40 -7.10
N THR A 78 -9.75 17.24 -6.44
CA THR A 78 -9.94 17.64 -5.03
C THR A 78 -9.00 16.95 -4.05
N ALA A 79 -8.46 15.80 -4.43
CA ALA A 79 -7.46 15.08 -3.65
C ALA A 79 -6.07 15.75 -3.70
N ASP A 80 -5.80 16.48 -4.78
CA ASP A 80 -4.53 17.15 -4.97
C ASP A 80 -4.50 18.46 -4.18
N THR A 81 -3.66 18.50 -3.15
CA THR A 81 -3.50 19.67 -2.27
C THR A 81 -2.41 20.61 -2.74
N SER A 82 -1.78 20.34 -3.90
CA SER A 82 -0.66 21.12 -4.43
C SER A 82 -1.10 22.52 -4.83
N ALA A 83 -0.65 23.53 -4.10
CA ALA A 83 -1.02 24.93 -4.33
C ALA A 83 -0.44 25.53 -5.62
N LEU A 84 0.55 24.89 -6.24
CA LEU A 84 1.34 25.45 -7.33
C LEU A 84 0.74 25.24 -8.72
N ASN A 85 -0.12 24.23 -8.91
CA ASN A 85 -0.75 24.01 -10.22
C ASN A 85 -2.09 23.30 -10.03
N PRO A 86 -3.22 23.99 -10.17
CA PRO A 86 -4.51 23.42 -9.80
C PRO A 86 -4.99 22.31 -10.74
N TRP A 87 -4.33 22.09 -11.88
CA TRP A 87 -4.75 21.12 -12.88
C TRP A 87 -4.15 19.74 -12.61
N ALA A 88 -5.01 18.71 -12.52
CA ALA A 88 -4.62 17.35 -12.14
C ALA A 88 -3.57 16.72 -13.07
N LEU A 89 -3.57 17.07 -14.36
CA LEU A 89 -2.60 16.57 -15.35
C LEU A 89 -1.48 17.59 -15.66
N ALA A 90 -1.29 18.60 -14.83
CA ALA A 90 -0.22 19.56 -15.03
C ALA A 90 1.11 18.83 -14.85
N THR A 91 2.11 19.18 -15.66
CA THR A 91 3.43 18.57 -15.54
C THR A 91 4.04 18.95 -14.18
N GLY A 92 4.55 17.97 -13.46
CA GLY A 92 5.06 18.16 -12.10
C GLY A 92 4.68 17.03 -11.14
N THR A 93 5.03 17.21 -9.87
CA THR A 93 4.69 16.30 -8.79
C THR A 93 3.56 16.89 -7.96
N HIS A 94 2.57 16.05 -7.69
CA HIS A 94 1.33 16.41 -7.01
C HIS A 94 1.13 15.55 -5.76
N ASP A 95 0.59 16.16 -4.72
CA ASP A 95 0.33 15.52 -3.42
C ASP A 95 -1.12 15.09 -3.28
N ILE A 96 -1.34 13.78 -3.21
CA ILE A 96 -2.64 13.15 -3.00
C ILE A 96 -2.67 12.36 -1.69
N SER A 97 -1.83 12.75 -0.73
CA SER A 97 -1.80 12.14 0.60
C SER A 97 -3.14 12.26 1.33
N SER A 98 -4.01 13.19 0.91
CA SER A 98 -5.39 13.30 1.38
C SER A 98 -6.26 12.06 1.07
N LEU A 99 -5.90 11.26 0.06
CA LEU A 99 -6.60 10.00 -0.27
C LEU A 99 -6.25 8.87 0.69
N LEU A 100 -5.14 9.00 1.41
CA LEU A 100 -4.75 8.06 2.43
C LEU A 100 -5.58 8.33 3.69
N ASN A 101 -6.76 7.74 3.73
CA ASN A 101 -7.47 7.59 4.99
C ASN A 101 -6.71 6.54 5.82
N CYS A 102 -5.97 6.99 6.84
CA CYS A 102 -5.45 6.08 7.86
C CYS A 102 -6.64 5.55 8.67
N PRO A 103 -6.93 4.25 8.54
CA PRO A 103 -6.89 3.41 9.73
C PRO A 103 -6.21 2.10 9.37
N TYR A 104 -4.88 2.04 9.53
CA TYR A 104 -4.24 0.73 9.63
C TYR A 104 -4.45 0.23 11.04
N SER A 105 -5.22 -0.84 11.16
CA SER A 105 -5.22 -1.69 12.33
C SER A 105 -3.84 -2.31 12.46
N SER A 106 -2.97 -1.70 13.26
CA SER A 106 -1.79 -2.39 13.76
C SER A 106 -2.21 -3.11 15.03
N GLY A 107 -2.11 -4.44 15.06
CA GLY A 107 -2.45 -5.21 16.26
C GLY A 107 -3.24 -6.49 15.95
N ASP A 108 -3.80 -7.08 17.01
CA ASP A 108 -4.65 -8.25 16.92
C ASP A 108 -5.89 -7.94 16.04
N PRO A 109 -6.23 -8.76 15.03
CA PRO A 109 -7.46 -8.59 14.26
C PRO A 109 -8.74 -8.57 15.11
N ARG A 110 -8.69 -9.04 16.36
CA ARG A 110 -9.81 -8.95 17.33
C ARG A 110 -9.90 -7.61 18.03
N ASN A 111 -8.84 -6.79 18.02
CA ASN A 111 -8.81 -5.46 18.58
C ASN A 111 -7.90 -4.52 17.75
N PRO A 112 -8.41 -4.00 16.62
CA PRO A 112 -7.62 -3.15 15.73
C PRO A 112 -7.25 -1.84 16.45
N VAL A 113 -5.99 -1.70 16.86
CA VAL A 113 -5.49 -0.42 17.36
C VAL A 113 -5.15 0.44 16.15
N LEU A 114 -5.78 1.61 16.06
CA LEU A 114 -5.41 2.64 15.09
C LEU A 114 -3.95 3.01 15.34
N ASN A 115 -3.08 2.83 14.34
CA ASN A 115 -1.68 3.23 14.48
C ASN A 115 -1.61 4.74 14.82
N PRO A 116 -1.17 5.12 16.04
CA PRO A 116 -1.14 6.51 16.47
C PRO A 116 -0.10 7.35 15.71
N ASN A 117 0.82 6.71 14.97
CA ASN A 117 1.79 7.39 14.11
C ASN A 117 1.23 7.69 12.71
N CYS A 118 0.02 7.21 12.39
CA CYS A 118 -0.68 7.45 11.12
C CYS A 118 -1.59 8.69 11.22
N LEU A 119 -1.24 9.68 12.07
CA LEU A 119 -2.19 10.76 12.39
C LEU A 119 -2.37 11.77 11.25
N THR A 120 -1.41 11.92 10.32
CA THR A 120 -1.57 12.70 9.08
C THR A 120 -0.60 12.24 7.99
N CYS A 121 -1.08 11.55 6.95
CA CYS A 121 -0.31 11.39 5.72
C CYS A 121 -0.32 12.74 4.98
N SER A 122 0.84 13.28 4.65
CA SER A 122 0.98 14.57 3.98
C SER A 122 2.25 14.60 3.14
N SER A 123 2.34 15.52 2.16
CA SER A 123 3.54 15.74 1.33
C SER A 123 4.84 15.91 2.11
N GLY A 124 4.76 16.47 3.33
CA GLY A 124 5.89 16.70 4.22
C GLY A 124 6.19 15.55 5.19
N SER A 125 5.32 14.54 5.26
CA SER A 125 5.52 13.41 6.17
C SER A 125 6.64 12.49 5.66
N SER A 126 7.59 12.19 6.54
CA SER A 126 8.64 11.20 6.29
C SER A 126 8.15 9.76 6.45
N VAL A 127 6.97 9.57 7.03
CA VAL A 127 6.42 8.27 7.45
C VAL A 127 5.39 7.75 6.45
N CYS A 128 4.55 8.64 5.91
CA CYS A 128 3.45 8.27 5.02
C CYS A 128 3.21 9.35 3.97
N LYS A 129 3.32 9.02 2.68
CA LYS A 129 3.21 9.99 1.58
C LYS A 129 2.63 9.34 0.33
N PHE A 130 1.62 9.96 -0.27
CA PHE A 130 1.10 9.54 -1.57
C PHE A 130 1.21 10.68 -2.57
N THR A 131 2.02 10.49 -3.60
CA THR A 131 2.22 11.48 -4.66
C THR A 131 2.06 10.84 -6.02
N TYR A 132 1.82 11.68 -7.03
CA TYR A 132 1.94 11.27 -8.41
C TYR A 132 2.74 12.31 -9.18
N THR A 133 3.45 11.86 -10.21
CA THR A 133 4.21 12.73 -11.11
C THR A 133 3.66 12.59 -12.50
N VAL A 134 3.40 13.73 -13.13
CA VAL A 134 2.96 13.83 -14.51
C VAL A 134 4.12 14.33 -15.34
N ALA A 135 4.51 13.54 -16.33
CA ALA A 135 5.52 13.90 -17.31
C ALA A 135 4.90 13.92 -18.70
N VAL A 136 5.43 14.79 -19.55
CA VAL A 136 5.15 14.77 -20.98
C VAL A 136 5.83 13.54 -21.58
N TYR A 137 5.13 12.80 -22.43
CA TYR A 137 5.66 11.59 -23.06
C TYR A 137 5.35 11.61 -24.55
N ASP A 138 6.26 11.09 -25.37
CA ASP A 138 6.03 10.98 -26.81
C ASP A 138 5.05 9.84 -27.09
N CYS A 139 3.89 10.18 -27.65
CA CYS A 139 2.85 9.22 -28.00
C CYS A 139 3.28 8.26 -29.13
N GLY A 140 4.29 8.62 -29.93
CA GLY A 140 4.68 7.87 -31.14
C GLY A 140 3.66 7.94 -32.30
N PHE A 141 2.57 8.71 -32.16
CA PHE A 141 1.48 8.78 -33.13
C PHE A 141 1.60 9.91 -34.17
N GLY A 142 2.81 10.36 -34.50
CA GLY A 142 3.07 11.28 -35.61
C GLY A 142 2.34 12.64 -35.58
N GLY A 143 1.61 12.95 -34.51
CA GLY A 143 0.86 14.19 -34.31
C GLY A 143 1.77 15.27 -33.72
N GLY A 144 1.83 16.41 -34.40
CA GLY A 144 2.86 17.45 -34.23
C GLY A 144 2.88 18.25 -32.92
N SER A 145 2.28 17.79 -31.83
CA SER A 145 2.42 18.43 -30.52
C SER A 145 2.80 17.43 -29.45
N PHE A 146 4.04 17.54 -28.95
CA PHE A 146 4.56 16.72 -27.86
C PHE A 146 3.77 16.88 -26.55
N THR A 147 2.83 17.82 -26.46
CA THR A 147 2.09 18.14 -25.23
C THR A 147 0.96 17.19 -24.89
N ASP A 148 0.53 16.35 -25.83
CA ASP A 148 -0.80 15.73 -25.78
C ASP A 148 -0.83 14.43 -24.99
N CYS A 149 0.29 13.68 -24.95
CA CYS A 149 0.42 12.53 -24.07
C CYS A 149 1.09 12.90 -22.75
N LYS A 150 0.43 12.46 -21.67
CA LYS A 150 0.97 12.54 -20.32
C LYS A 150 1.17 11.14 -19.77
N LYS A 151 2.36 10.89 -19.23
CA LYS A 151 2.64 9.71 -18.41
C LYS A 151 2.45 10.08 -16.95
N VAL A 152 1.57 9.35 -16.26
CA VAL A 152 1.35 9.49 -14.83
C VAL A 152 2.05 8.35 -14.11
N SER A 153 2.86 8.67 -13.11
CA SER A 153 3.54 7.70 -12.25
C SER A 153 3.18 7.96 -10.79
N PHE A 154 2.61 6.97 -10.12
CA PHE A 154 2.22 7.07 -8.72
C PHE A 154 3.34 6.56 -7.80
N SER A 155 3.51 7.21 -6.65
CA SER A 155 4.47 6.81 -5.62
C SER A 155 3.82 6.88 -4.25
N LEU A 156 3.80 5.73 -3.56
CA LEU A 156 3.24 5.58 -2.23
C LEU A 156 4.36 5.16 -1.27
N LYS A 157 4.63 5.99 -0.28
CA LYS A 157 5.42 5.65 0.89
C LYS A 157 4.47 5.28 2.02
N TYR A 158 4.64 4.07 2.50
CA TYR A 158 3.77 3.48 3.51
C TYR A 158 4.54 3.34 4.84
N PRO A 159 3.90 3.59 6.00
CA PRO A 159 4.53 3.36 7.29
C PRO A 159 4.80 1.87 7.53
N ASP A 160 5.98 1.57 8.10
CA ASP A 160 6.30 0.26 8.66
C ASP A 160 5.52 -0.03 9.94
#